data_AF-A0A5C7ER31-F1
#
_entry.id   AF-A0A5C7ER31-F1
#
_cell.length_a   1.000
_cell.length_b   1.000
_cell.length_c   1.000
_cell.angle_alpha   90.00
_cell.angle_beta   90.00
_cell.angle_gamma   90.00
#
_symmetry.space_group_name_H-M   'P 1'
#
loop_
_entity.id
_entity.type
_entity.pdbx_description
1 polymer ?
#
loop_
_entity_poly.entity_id
_entity_poly.type
_entity_poly.pdbx_seq_one_letter_code
_entity_poly.pdbx_strand_id
1 'polypeptide(L)'
;MASGAAASSSPPAAAPEKPFPAPPQPVAPPAPAAPDSRPYPQRLTEERCGRCHGVERYAPTLRTRLGWEWTVTRMQLVNGAVLASGERPVIVGYLSETYGAPLAQAVAEWAALALLAALPAAWWLVRQRRRSFLYKA
;
A
#
# COMPACT_ATOMS: atom_id res chain seq x y z
N MET A 1 -77.83 41.51 15.22
CA MET A 1 -76.85 41.59 14.11
C MET A 1 -75.72 42.48 14.61
N ALA A 2 -74.46 42.11 14.79
CA ALA A 2 -73.67 41.04 14.19
C ALA A 2 -72.70 40.42 15.23
N SER A 3 -72.37 39.16 15.00
CA SER A 3 -71.38 38.35 15.71
C SER A 3 -69.96 38.89 15.53
N GLY A 4 -69.14 38.79 16.59
CA GLY A 4 -67.70 38.92 16.54
C GLY A 4 -67.06 37.80 17.35
N ALA A 5 -66.63 36.75 16.65
CA ALA A 5 -66.07 35.53 17.22
C ALA A 5 -64.68 35.75 17.82
N ALA A 6 -64.42 35.05 18.92
CA ALA A 6 -63.13 34.93 19.57
C ALA A 6 -62.09 34.24 18.67
N ALA A 7 -60.88 34.79 18.63
CA ALA A 7 -59.69 34.06 18.19
C ALA A 7 -58.68 34.09 19.35
N SER A 8 -58.66 33.02 20.14
CA SER A 8 -57.56 32.71 21.05
C SER A 8 -56.44 32.08 20.24
N SER A 9 -55.38 32.83 19.99
CA SER A 9 -54.14 32.29 19.43
C SER A 9 -53.36 31.62 20.56
N SER A 10 -53.28 30.29 20.55
CA SER A 10 -52.32 29.57 21.38
C SER A 10 -50.89 29.83 20.87
N PRO A 11 -49.87 29.96 21.74
CA PRO A 11 -48.49 30.02 21.29
C PRO A 11 -48.05 28.64 20.75
N PRO A 12 -47.09 28.58 19.82
CA PRO A 12 -46.54 27.32 19.36
C PRO A 12 -45.74 26.64 20.47
N ALA A 13 -45.91 25.32 20.58
CA ALA A 13 -45.11 24.47 21.45
C ALA A 13 -43.63 24.59 21.09
N ALA A 14 -42.81 25.01 22.06
CA ALA A 14 -41.36 25.03 21.95
C ALA A 14 -40.85 23.60 21.66
N ALA A 15 -40.03 23.47 20.62
CA ALA A 15 -39.27 22.25 20.36
C ALA A 15 -38.34 21.95 21.55
N PRO A 16 -38.01 20.67 21.84
CA PRO A 16 -37.04 20.35 22.87
C PRO A 16 -35.67 20.89 22.46
N GLU A 17 -35.20 21.91 23.17
CA GLU A 17 -33.84 22.42 23.02
C GLU A 17 -32.86 21.34 23.50
N LYS A 18 -32.00 20.86 22.60
CA LYS A 18 -30.96 19.89 22.92
C LYS A 18 -30.05 20.52 23.99
N PRO A 19 -29.76 19.83 25.11
CA PRO A 19 -28.86 20.38 26.12
C PRO A 19 -27.54 20.83 25.49
N PHE A 20 -27.15 22.06 25.80
CA PHE A 20 -25.83 22.59 25.43
C PHE A 20 -24.76 21.63 25.98
N PRO A 21 -23.79 21.18 25.17
CA PRO A 21 -22.71 20.35 25.68
C PRO A 21 -21.92 21.13 26.73
N ALA A 22 -21.58 20.46 27.83
CA ALA A 22 -20.78 21.03 28.90
C ALA A 22 -19.47 21.61 28.33
N PRO A 23 -18.91 22.68 28.95
CA PRO A 23 -17.64 23.24 28.53
C PRO A 23 -16.56 22.14 28.51
N PRO A 24 -15.65 22.13 27.52
CA PRO A 24 -14.60 21.14 27.45
C PRO A 24 -13.79 21.17 28.75
N GLN A 25 -13.78 20.04 29.46
CA GLN A 25 -12.91 19.85 30.61
C GLN A 25 -11.46 20.12 30.18
N PRO A 26 -10.62 20.75 31.02
CA PRO A 26 -9.20 20.89 30.73
C PRO A 26 -8.59 19.50 30.51
N VAL A 27 -8.27 19.19 29.25
CA VAL A 27 -7.64 17.92 28.90
C VAL A 27 -6.23 17.96 29.51
N ALA A 28 -5.95 17.07 30.45
CA ALA A 28 -4.60 16.91 30.98
C ALA A 28 -3.61 16.72 29.80
N PRO A 29 -2.38 17.26 29.89
CA PRO A 29 -1.40 17.10 28.83
C PRO A 29 -1.23 15.61 28.52
N PRO A 30 -1.15 15.20 27.23
CA PRO A 30 -0.99 13.81 26.88
C PRO A 30 0.26 13.26 27.57
N ALA A 31 0.11 12.10 28.22
CA ALA A 31 1.24 11.37 28.76
C ALA A 31 2.32 11.21 27.69
N PRO A 32 3.62 11.22 28.05
CA PRO A 32 4.70 11.03 27.09
C PRO A 32 4.46 9.71 26.34
N ALA A 33 4.40 9.79 25.01
CA ALA A 33 4.21 8.62 24.17
C ALA A 33 5.31 7.59 24.48
N ALA A 34 4.92 6.36 24.81
CA ALA A 34 5.85 5.28 25.01
C ALA A 34 6.75 5.09 23.77
N PRO A 35 8.02 4.68 23.92
CA PRO A 35 8.91 4.46 22.78
C PRO A 35 8.31 3.38 21.86
N ASP A 36 8.31 3.67 20.57
CA ASP A 36 7.79 2.76 19.54
C ASP A 36 8.59 1.46 19.51
N SER A 37 7.95 0.35 19.93
CA SER A 37 8.58 -0.98 20.04
C SER A 37 8.63 -1.75 18.72
N ARG A 38 8.11 -1.20 17.61
CA ARG A 38 8.08 -1.89 16.32
C ARG A 38 9.50 -2.04 15.73
N PRO A 39 9.79 -3.15 15.03
CA PRO A 39 11.06 -3.32 14.32
C PRO A 39 11.35 -2.19 13.34
N TYR A 40 12.62 -1.82 13.19
CA TYR A 40 13.03 -0.73 12.30
C TYR A 40 12.47 -0.84 10.86
N PRO A 41 12.50 -2.00 10.18
CA PRO A 41 11.96 -2.11 8.82
C PRO A 41 10.46 -1.83 8.73
N GLN A 42 9.69 -2.21 9.76
CA GLN A 42 8.27 -1.89 9.86
C GLN A 42 8.06 -0.39 10.02
N ARG A 43 8.73 0.24 10.99
CA ARG A 43 8.61 1.68 11.25
C ARG A 43 9.00 2.50 10.03
N LEU A 44 10.12 2.14 9.39
CA LEU A 44 10.58 2.79 8.16
C LEU A 44 9.54 2.67 7.04
N THR A 45 8.96 1.49 6.84
CA THR A 45 7.94 1.28 5.81
C THR A 45 6.70 2.12 6.08
N GLU A 46 6.21 2.13 7.32
CA GLU A 46 5.04 2.92 7.71
C GLU A 46 5.32 4.43 7.59
N GLU A 47 6.50 4.90 7.99
CA GLU A 47 6.91 6.32 7.87
C GLU A 47 7.00 6.78 6.40
N ARG A 48 7.51 5.93 5.51
CA ARG A 48 7.70 6.28 4.10
C ARG A 48 6.43 6.13 3.28
N CYS A 49 5.72 5.00 3.42
CA CYS A 49 4.51 4.71 2.67
C CYS A 49 3.29 5.48 3.22
N GLY A 50 3.25 5.72 4.54
CA GLY A 50 2.20 6.46 5.24
C GLY A 50 2.03 7.91 4.82
N ARG A 51 3.00 8.49 4.09
CA ARG A 51 2.95 9.89 3.63
C ARG A 51 1.82 10.17 2.65
N CYS A 52 1.40 9.16 1.87
CA CYS A 52 0.36 9.31 0.85
C CYS A 52 -0.85 8.40 1.08
N HIS A 53 -0.67 7.25 1.72
CA HIS A 53 -1.74 6.30 2.02
C HIS A 53 -1.35 5.41 3.21
N GLY A 54 -2.31 4.89 3.95
CA GLY A 54 -2.02 3.99 5.06
C GLY A 54 -1.69 2.56 4.63
N VAL A 55 -1.58 1.70 5.64
CA VAL A 55 -1.25 0.27 5.52
C VAL A 55 -2.29 -0.51 4.71
N GLU A 56 -3.55 -0.06 4.76
CA GLU A 56 -4.68 -0.62 4.03
C GLU A 56 -4.47 -0.66 2.51
N ARG A 57 -3.57 0.17 1.97
CA ARG A 57 -3.28 0.17 0.52
C ARG A 57 -2.42 -1.02 0.08
N TYR A 58 -1.50 -1.48 0.93
CA TYR A 58 -0.51 -2.49 0.55
C TYR A 58 -0.68 -3.83 1.27
N ALA A 59 -1.20 -3.84 2.50
CA ALA A 59 -1.39 -5.07 3.26
C ALA A 59 -2.28 -6.14 2.58
N PRO A 60 -3.33 -5.79 1.81
CA PRO A 60 -4.13 -6.80 1.12
C PRO A 60 -3.45 -7.43 -0.09
N THR A 61 -2.32 -6.88 -0.57
CA THR A 61 -1.66 -7.39 -1.77
C THR A 61 -0.48 -8.25 -1.39
N LEU A 62 -0.47 -9.50 -1.84
CA LEU A 62 0.69 -10.37 -1.72
C LEU A 62 1.53 -10.29 -3.00
N ARG A 63 2.83 -10.07 -2.87
CA ARG A 63 3.76 -10.04 -4.02
C ARG A 63 5.05 -10.78 -3.71
N THR A 64 5.68 -11.30 -4.75
CA THR A 64 7.06 -11.79 -4.64
C THR A 64 8.00 -10.62 -4.33
N ARG A 65 9.24 -10.91 -3.92
CA ARG A 65 10.24 -9.87 -3.69
C ARG A 65 10.46 -8.98 -4.92
N LEU A 66 10.47 -9.57 -6.13
CA LEU A 66 10.55 -8.83 -7.39
C LEU A 66 9.31 -7.94 -7.61
N GLY A 67 8.12 -8.45 -7.32
CA GLY A 67 6.89 -7.65 -7.38
C GLY A 67 6.89 -6.47 -6.40
N TRP A 68 7.47 -6.63 -5.21
CA TRP A 68 7.64 -5.54 -4.26
C TRP A 68 8.72 -4.53 -4.70
N GLU A 69 9.86 -4.99 -5.23
CA GLU A 69 10.87 -4.09 -5.84
C GLU A 69 10.24 -3.21 -6.92
N TRP A 70 9.45 -3.82 -7.82
CA TRP A 70 8.75 -3.08 -8.86
C TRP A 70 7.77 -2.07 -8.28
N THR A 71 7.00 -2.48 -7.26
CA THR A 71 6.02 -1.61 -6.59
C THR A 71 6.69 -0.40 -5.96
N VAL A 72 7.74 -0.61 -5.17
CA VAL A 72 8.47 0.47 -4.48
C VAL A 72 9.22 1.36 -5.48
N THR A 73 9.73 0.79 -6.57
CA THR A 73 10.34 1.55 -7.67
C THR A 73 9.32 2.43 -8.38
N ARG A 74 8.13 1.90 -8.69
CA ARG A 74 7.02 2.69 -9.25
C ARG A 74 6.61 3.82 -8.30
N MET A 75 6.56 3.56 -6.99
CA MET A 75 6.28 4.61 -6.00
C MET A 75 7.29 5.76 -6.08
N GLN A 76 8.57 5.46 -6.19
CA GLN A 76 9.61 6.50 -6.32
C GLN A 76 9.54 7.24 -7.64
N LEU A 77 9.50 6.51 -8.75
CA LEU A 77 9.67 7.10 -10.08
C LEU A 77 8.40 7.74 -10.64
N VAL A 78 7.23 7.18 -10.34
CA VAL A 78 5.95 7.60 -10.92
C VAL A 78 5.12 8.40 -9.93
N ASN A 79 5.15 8.03 -8.65
CA ASN A 79 4.33 8.65 -7.61
C ASN A 79 5.12 9.59 -6.68
N GLY A 80 6.42 9.79 -6.93
CA GLY A 80 7.24 10.76 -6.21
C GLY A 80 7.57 10.40 -4.76
N ALA A 81 7.48 9.12 -4.38
CA ALA A 81 7.88 8.69 -3.04
C ALA A 81 9.39 8.92 -2.83
N VAL A 82 9.75 9.65 -1.77
CA VAL A 82 11.14 9.98 -1.47
C VAL A 82 11.70 8.97 -0.47
N LEU A 83 12.63 8.14 -0.95
CA LEU A 83 13.40 7.19 -0.15
C LEU A 83 14.88 7.59 -0.16
N ALA A 84 15.54 7.53 1.00
CA ALA A 84 16.97 7.73 1.10
C ALA A 84 17.74 6.51 0.56
N SER A 85 19.03 6.71 0.28
CA SER A 85 19.91 5.63 -0.17
C SER A 85 19.92 4.49 0.84
N GLY A 86 19.64 3.27 0.38
CA GLY A 86 19.61 2.07 1.23
C GLY A 86 18.27 1.79 1.92
N GLU A 87 17.29 2.70 1.90
CA GLU A 87 15.97 2.44 2.49
C GLU A 87 15.15 1.47 1.65
N ARG A 88 15.21 1.57 0.32
CA ARG A 88 14.47 0.70 -0.60
C ARG A 88 14.67 -0.79 -0.31
N PRO A 89 15.90 -1.34 -0.25
CA PRO A 89 16.07 -2.77 0.02
C PRO A 89 15.55 -3.20 1.39
N VAL A 90 15.59 -2.33 2.41
CA VAL A 90 15.03 -2.60 3.75
C VAL A 90 13.50 -2.70 3.68
N ILE A 91 12.86 -1.74 3.01
CA ILE A 91 11.40 -1.72 2.83
C ILE A 91 10.95 -2.92 2.01
N VAL A 92 11.62 -3.21 0.90
CA VAL A 92 11.30 -4.36 0.04
C VAL A 92 11.48 -5.66 0.81
N GLY A 93 12.54 -5.79 1.61
CA GLY A 93 12.77 -6.95 2.47
C GLY A 93 11.57 -7.19 3.40
N TYR A 94 11.23 -6.18 4.19
CA TYR A 94 10.09 -6.23 5.10
C TYR A 94 8.77 -6.58 4.40
N LEU A 95 8.47 -5.92 3.28
CA LEU A 95 7.24 -6.16 2.52
C LEU A 95 7.19 -7.58 1.95
N SER A 96 8.32 -8.11 1.48
CA SER A 96 8.39 -9.47 0.94
C SER A 96 8.30 -10.56 2.01
N GLU A 97 8.80 -10.29 3.21
CA GLU A 97 8.74 -11.23 4.34
C GLU A 97 7.34 -11.22 4.98
N THR A 98 6.71 -10.05 5.08
CA THR A 98 5.43 -9.88 5.77
C THR A 98 4.22 -10.06 4.84
N TYR A 99 4.34 -9.63 3.59
CA TYR A 99 3.29 -9.65 2.56
C TYR A 99 3.76 -10.40 1.30
N GLY A 100 4.52 -11.48 1.50
CA GLY A 100 5.07 -12.33 0.46
C GLY A 100 4.00 -13.15 -0.27
N ALA A 101 4.13 -13.24 -1.59
CA ALA A 101 3.38 -14.20 -2.39
C ALA A 101 3.84 -15.65 -2.11
N PRO A 102 2.98 -16.65 -2.39
CA PRO A 102 3.34 -18.06 -2.23
C PRO A 102 4.62 -18.45 -2.99
N LEU A 103 5.42 -19.35 -2.40
CA LEU A 103 6.67 -19.83 -3.01
C LEU A 103 6.49 -20.37 -4.43
N ALA A 104 5.37 -21.04 -4.71
CA ALA A 104 5.07 -21.55 -6.05
C ALA A 104 5.05 -20.44 -7.11
N GLN A 105 4.51 -19.26 -6.77
CA GLN A 105 4.52 -18.11 -7.68
C GLN A 105 5.94 -17.59 -7.88
N ALA A 106 6.73 -17.48 -6.80
CA ALA A 106 8.14 -17.08 -6.92
C ALA A 106 8.96 -18.06 -7.79
N VAL A 107 8.78 -19.37 -7.61
CA VAL A 107 9.47 -20.38 -8.42
C VAL A 107 9.05 -20.30 -9.89
N ALA A 108 7.75 -20.12 -10.16
CA ALA A 108 7.26 -19.95 -11.52
C ALA A 108 7.84 -18.71 -12.21
N GLU A 109 7.92 -17.57 -11.50
CA GLU A 109 8.55 -16.35 -12.00
C GLU A 109 10.02 -16.58 -12.35
N TRP A 110 10.80 -17.18 -11.45
CA TRP A 110 12.21 -17.47 -11.70
C TRP A 110 12.42 -18.47 -12.84
N ALA A 111 11.58 -19.51 -12.94
CA ALA A 111 11.64 -20.48 -14.02
C ALA A 111 11.36 -19.84 -15.38
N ALA A 112 10.35 -18.96 -15.47
CA ALA A 112 10.03 -18.23 -16.69
C ALA A 112 11.19 -17.33 -17.14
N LEU A 113 11.82 -16.60 -16.21
CA LEU A 113 12.99 -15.76 -16.51
C LEU A 113 14.18 -16.61 -16.98
N ALA A 114 14.44 -17.75 -16.34
CA ALA A 114 15.53 -18.64 -16.73
C ALA A 114 15.32 -19.22 -18.14
N LEU A 115 14.08 -19.61 -18.47
CA LEU A 115 13.72 -20.10 -19.79
C LEU A 115 13.93 -19.03 -20.86
N LEU A 116 13.44 -17.80 -20.64
CA LEU A 116 13.64 -16.68 -21.56
C LEU A 116 15.12 -16.37 -21.79
N ALA A 117 15.93 -16.40 -20.74
CA ALA A 117 17.38 -16.18 -20.83
C ALA A 117 18.11 -17.30 -21.60
N ALA A 118 17.58 -18.53 -21.60
CA ALA A 118 18.17 -19.66 -22.31
C ALA A 118 17.84 -19.69 -23.82
N LEU A 119 16.78 -18.98 -24.26
CA LEU A 119 16.34 -18.99 -25.66
C LEU A 119 17.42 -18.54 -26.68
N PRO A 120 18.21 -17.47 -26.45
CA PRO A 120 19.26 -17.05 -27.39
C PRO A 120 20.37 -18.10 -27.53
N ALA A 121 20.76 -18.74 -26.42
CA ALA A 121 21.76 -19.79 -26.42
C ALA A 121 21.26 -21.05 -27.13
N ALA A 122 20.02 -21.46 -26.86
CA ALA A 122 19.38 -22.56 -27.56
C ALA A 122 19.25 -22.28 -29.07
N TRP A 123 18.82 -21.07 -29.45
CA TRP A 123 18.75 -20.64 -30.84
C TRP A 123 20.13 -20.64 -31.52
N TRP A 124 21.16 -20.14 -30.82
CA TRP A 124 22.53 -20.12 -31.33
C TRP A 124 23.06 -21.55 -31.55
N LEU A 125 22.86 -22.47 -30.59
CA LEU A 125 23.24 -23.88 -30.71
C LEU A 125 22.51 -24.59 -31.86
N VAL A 126 21.20 -24.36 -32.01
CA VAL A 126 20.41 -24.92 -33.12
C VAL A 126 20.90 -24.37 -34.46
N ARG A 127 21.18 -23.07 -34.55
CA ARG A 127 21.71 -22.44 -35.77
C ARG A 127 23.11 -22.94 -36.11
N GLN A 128 23.98 -23.12 -35.12
CA GLN A 128 25.33 -23.64 -35.30
C GLN A 128 25.30 -25.07 -35.84
N ARG A 129 24.45 -25.94 -35.26
CA ARG A 129 24.26 -27.31 -35.77
C ARG A 129 23.78 -27.32 -37.22
N ARG A 130 22.77 -26.51 -37.57
CA ARG A 130 22.27 -26.42 -38.95
C ARG A 130 23.36 -25.97 -39.93
N ARG A 131 24.19 -24.99 -39.56
CA ARG A 131 25.34 -24.57 -40.39
C ARG A 131 26.37 -25.68 -40.58
N SER A 132 26.74 -26.41 -39.52
CA SER A 132 27.72 -27.50 -39.65
C SER A 132 27.27 -28.65 -40.55
N PHE A 133 25.96 -28.90 -40.67
CA PHE A 133 25.43 -29.90 -41.61
C PHE A 133 25.48 -29.43 -43.08
N LEU A 134 25.27 -28.14 -43.35
CA LEU A 134 25.30 -27.60 -44.72
C LEU A 134 26.71 -27.50 -45.32
N TYR A 135 27.77 -27.45 -44.50
CA TYR A 135 29.16 -27.42 -44.97
C TYR A 135 29.81 -28.81 -45.13
N LYS A 136 29.09 -29.88 -44.80
CA LYS A 136 29.56 -31.28 -44.92
C LYS A 136 28.90 -32.06 -46.06
N ALA A 137 28.04 -31.41 -46.85
CA ALA A 137 27.44 -31.91 -48.08
C ALA A 137 28.09 -31.21 -49.28
#